data_AF-A0A3A9BWN1-F1
#
_entry.id   AF-A0A3A9BWN1-F1
#
_cell.length_a   1.000
_cell.length_b   1.000
_cell.length_c   1.000
_cell.angle_alpha   90.00
_cell.angle_beta   90.00
_cell.angle_gamma   90.00
#
_symmetry.space_group_name_H-M   'P 1'
#
loop_
_entity.id
_entity.type
_entity.pdbx_description
1 polymer ?
#
loop_
_entity_poly.entity_id
_entity_poly.type
_entity_poly.pdbx_seq_one_letter_code
_entity_poly.pdbx_strand_id
1 'polypeptide(L)'
;MKRKTILKIVVDIGMTVMLLFLMTYELIGAAAHEWLGVGMFVLFITHHILNRKWSQCVFKGRYTLFRIWQTTLVIGILLTMVGSMYSGVILSEHALSFLPIKGGRAFAREVHMISAYWGFVLMSLHLGLHWSMMMGMAKRLVKELPTAGKRLLRGSAALIAGYGIYAFIQREIGQYMLLRNHFAFFDFEEPLIFFLADYMAVMALFVCVSHYFSKGLRYIIQTRKTK
;
A
#
# COMPACT_ATOMS: atom_id res chain seq x y z
N MET A 1 -3.19 -1.56 25.98
CA MET A 1 -2.83 -2.53 24.91
C MET A 1 -1.44 -3.11 25.20
N LYS A 2 -1.14 -4.37 24.81
CA LYS A 2 0.21 -4.94 25.00
C LYS A 2 1.24 -4.14 24.17
N ARG A 3 2.44 -3.87 24.70
CA ARG A 3 3.51 -3.09 24.03
C ARG A 3 3.77 -3.55 22.59
N LYS A 4 3.81 -4.88 22.37
CA LYS A 4 3.98 -5.48 21.03
C LYS A 4 2.89 -5.09 20.02
N THR A 5 1.64 -4.93 20.46
CA THR A 5 0.53 -4.53 19.58
C THR A 5 0.65 -3.07 19.18
N ILE A 6 1.06 -2.20 20.10
CA ILE A 6 1.31 -0.78 19.81
C ILE A 6 2.42 -0.66 18.77
N LEU A 7 3.53 -1.40 18.94
CA LEU A 7 4.64 -1.39 17.99
C LEU A 7 4.20 -1.81 16.57
N LYS A 8 3.36 -2.84 16.45
CA LYS A 8 2.81 -3.24 15.13
C LYS A 8 2.03 -2.10 14.48
N ILE A 9 1.14 -1.46 15.23
CA ILE A 9 0.33 -0.35 14.74
C ILE A 9 1.21 0.80 14.28
N VAL A 10 2.23 1.17 15.07
CA VAL A 10 3.17 2.25 14.73
C VAL A 10 3.95 1.91 13.45
N VAL A 11 4.45 0.68 13.32
CA VAL A 11 5.15 0.22 12.12
C VAL A 11 4.23 0.26 10.90
N ASP A 12 2.99 -0.22 11.02
CA ASP A 12 2.02 -0.26 9.91
C ASP A 12 1.59 1.14 9.47
N ILE A 13 1.37 2.06 10.41
CA ILE A 13 1.12 3.48 10.13
C ILE A 13 2.34 4.12 9.46
N GLY A 14 3.53 3.89 10.01
CA GLY A 14 4.78 4.40 9.45
C GLY A 14 5.00 3.97 8.01
N MET A 15 4.79 2.69 7.70
CA MET A 15 4.88 2.18 6.32
C MET A 15 3.85 2.83 5.39
N THR A 16 2.62 3.04 5.86
CA THR A 16 1.57 3.67 5.05
C THR A 16 1.90 5.13 4.74
N VAL A 17 2.40 5.86 5.73
CA VAL A 17 2.84 7.26 5.55
C VAL A 17 4.04 7.32 4.62
N MET A 18 5.07 6.49 4.84
CA MET A 18 6.26 6.45 3.98
C MET A 18 5.91 6.09 2.53
N LEU A 19 4.99 5.13 2.32
CA LEU A 19 4.54 4.77 0.98
C LEU A 19 3.93 5.97 0.25
N LEU A 20 3.13 6.80 0.91
CA LEU A 20 2.54 8.00 0.29
C LEU A 20 3.63 9.02 -0.11
N PHE A 21 4.59 9.30 0.77
CA PHE A 21 5.71 10.19 0.44
C PHE A 21 6.65 9.62 -0.63
N LEU A 22 6.82 8.29 -0.68
CA LEU A 22 7.60 7.67 -1.74
C LEU A 22 6.97 7.87 -3.12
N MET A 23 5.64 8.00 -3.21
CA MET A 23 4.98 8.33 -4.49
C MET A 23 5.21 9.78 -4.94
N THR A 24 5.75 10.66 -4.10
CA THR A 24 5.97 12.09 -4.39
C THR A 24 7.40 12.40 -4.82
N TYR A 25 8.10 11.48 -5.50
CA TYR A 25 9.53 11.58 -5.83
C TYR A 25 9.96 12.97 -6.33
N GLU A 26 9.28 13.50 -7.34
CA GLU A 26 9.66 14.77 -7.98
C GLU A 26 9.49 15.99 -7.07
N LEU A 27 8.61 15.90 -6.06
CA LEU A 27 8.31 17.00 -5.13
C LEU A 27 9.23 17.00 -3.90
N ILE A 28 9.69 15.84 -3.44
CA ILE A 28 10.58 15.72 -2.26
C ILE A 28 12.06 15.67 -2.62
N GLY A 29 12.37 15.42 -3.89
CA GLY A 29 13.73 15.30 -4.40
C GLY A 29 14.36 13.93 -4.17
N ALA A 30 15.39 13.64 -4.98
CA ALA A 30 16.05 12.33 -5.02
C ALA A 30 16.61 11.90 -3.65
N ALA A 31 17.35 12.76 -2.97
CA ALA A 31 17.96 12.44 -1.69
C ALA A 31 16.92 12.04 -0.63
N ALA A 32 15.83 12.80 -0.49
CA ALA A 32 14.77 12.49 0.47
C ALA A 32 14.07 11.16 0.13
N HIS A 33 13.77 10.93 -1.15
CA HIS A 33 13.15 9.69 -1.60
C HIS A 33 14.04 8.47 -1.33
N GLU A 34 15.34 8.55 -1.59
CA GLU A 34 16.29 7.47 -1.32
C GLU A 34 16.33 7.11 0.18
N TRP A 35 16.43 8.11 1.06
CA TRP A 35 16.42 7.88 2.52
C TRP A 35 15.09 7.34 3.04
N LEU A 36 13.96 7.84 2.51
CA LEU A 36 12.65 7.29 2.80
C LEU A 36 12.52 5.83 2.33
N GLY A 37 13.14 5.49 1.20
CA GLY A 37 13.17 4.12 0.67
C GLY A 37 13.91 3.17 1.61
N VAL A 38 15.07 3.58 2.12
CA VAL A 38 15.83 2.82 3.13
C VAL A 38 15.00 2.65 4.40
N GLY A 39 14.35 3.72 4.89
CA GLY A 39 13.49 3.66 6.06
C GLY A 39 12.28 2.73 5.87
N MET A 40 11.63 2.79 4.70
CA MET A 40 10.53 1.89 4.32
C MET A 40 10.99 0.43 4.34
N PHE A 41 12.20 0.13 3.84
CA PHE A 41 12.76 -1.22 3.87
C PHE A 41 12.96 -1.73 5.31
N VAL A 42 13.51 -0.89 6.20
CA VAL A 42 13.67 -1.23 7.62
C VAL A 42 12.32 -1.50 8.29
N LEU A 43 11.31 -0.67 8.04
CA LEU A 43 9.96 -0.88 8.56
C LEU A 43 9.34 -2.16 8.00
N PHE A 44 9.55 -2.45 6.71
CA PHE A 44 9.05 -3.65 6.05
C PHE A 44 9.63 -4.94 6.66
N ILE A 45 10.94 -4.98 6.90
CA ILE A 45 11.60 -6.10 7.61
C ILE A 45 11.02 -6.22 9.02
N THR A 46 10.92 -5.10 9.74
CA THR A 46 10.38 -5.07 11.11
C THR A 46 8.94 -5.61 11.14
N HIS A 47 8.10 -5.21 10.20
CA HIS A 47 6.74 -5.73 10.04
C HIS A 47 6.74 -7.26 9.89
N HIS A 48 7.59 -7.80 9.01
CA HIS A 48 7.69 -9.25 8.80
C HIS A 48 8.15 -9.99 10.06
N ILE A 49 9.14 -9.47 10.78
CA ILE A 49 9.61 -10.04 12.05
C ILE A 49 8.50 -10.05 13.10
N LEU A 50 7.77 -8.94 13.25
CA LEU A 50 6.65 -8.81 14.18
C LEU A 50 5.48 -9.74 13.82
N ASN A 51 5.35 -10.08 12.53
CA ASN A 51 4.32 -10.94 11.96
C ASN A 51 4.79 -12.36 11.61
N ARG A 52 5.97 -12.80 12.11
CA ARG A 52 6.56 -14.12 11.78
C ARG A 52 5.64 -15.33 11.94
N LYS A 53 4.68 -15.27 12.88
CA LYS A 53 3.70 -16.34 13.10
C LYS A 53 2.82 -16.57 11.86
N TRP A 54 2.46 -15.49 11.16
CA TRP A 54 1.70 -15.60 9.92
C TRP A 54 2.52 -16.32 8.86
N SER A 55 3.78 -15.92 8.64
CA SER A 55 4.71 -16.56 7.69
C SER A 55 4.92 -18.05 7.96
N GLN A 56 5.06 -18.43 9.24
CA GLN A 56 5.16 -19.85 9.63
C GLN A 56 3.87 -20.63 9.35
N CYS A 57 2.72 -19.97 9.50
CA CYS A 57 1.43 -20.59 9.24
C CYS A 57 1.13 -20.67 7.75
N VAL A 58 1.73 -19.86 6.87
CA VAL A 58 1.49 -19.90 5.41
C VAL A 58 1.64 -21.33 4.87
N PHE A 59 2.66 -22.06 5.31
CA PHE A 59 2.91 -23.44 4.88
C PHE A 59 2.03 -24.51 5.56
N LYS A 60 1.12 -24.11 6.46
CA LYS A 60 0.34 -25.03 7.31
C LYS A 60 -1.17 -24.83 7.16
N GLY A 61 -1.92 -25.94 7.05
CA GLY A 61 -3.38 -25.96 7.08
C GLY A 61 -4.05 -25.75 5.71
N ARG A 62 -5.40 -25.85 5.67
CA ARG A 62 -6.17 -25.77 4.42
C ARG A 62 -6.25 -24.34 3.90
N TYR A 63 -6.16 -24.20 2.58
CA TYR A 63 -6.29 -22.92 1.87
C TYR A 63 -7.75 -22.66 1.52
N THR A 64 -8.40 -21.78 2.29
CA THR A 64 -9.70 -21.21 1.91
C THR A 64 -9.51 -20.14 0.84
N LEU A 65 -10.57 -19.82 0.09
CA LEU A 65 -10.49 -18.76 -0.95
C LEU A 65 -9.95 -17.44 -0.38
N PHE A 66 -10.38 -17.04 0.82
CA PHE A 66 -9.87 -15.85 1.50
C PHE A 66 -8.37 -15.92 1.78
N ARG A 67 -7.88 -17.10 2.17
CA ARG A 67 -6.47 -17.32 2.43
C ARG A 67 -5.64 -17.32 1.13
N ILE A 68 -6.15 -17.87 0.04
CA ILE A 68 -5.52 -17.80 -1.28
C ILE A 68 -5.36 -16.33 -1.68
N TRP A 69 -6.44 -15.55 -1.63
CA TRP A 69 -6.42 -14.12 -1.94
C TRP A 69 -5.39 -13.35 -1.10
N GLN A 70 -5.39 -13.56 0.22
CA GLN A 70 -4.43 -12.93 1.12
C GLN A 70 -2.98 -13.32 0.78
N THR A 71 -2.71 -14.60 0.54
CA THR A 71 -1.36 -15.06 0.20
C THR A 71 -0.89 -14.51 -1.15
N THR A 72 -1.76 -14.49 -2.17
CA THR A 72 -1.46 -13.91 -3.48
C THR A 72 -1.08 -12.44 -3.37
N LEU A 73 -1.84 -11.65 -2.60
CA LEU A 73 -1.51 -10.24 -2.37
C LEU A 73 -0.15 -10.07 -1.70
N VAL A 74 0.16 -10.86 -0.66
CA VAL A 74 1.45 -10.78 0.04
C VAL A 74 2.61 -11.17 -0.87
N ILE A 75 2.46 -12.20 -1.70
CA ILE A 75 3.49 -12.58 -2.70
C ILE A 75 3.70 -11.44 -3.69
N GLY A 76 2.63 -10.84 -4.22
CA GLY A 76 2.73 -9.69 -5.11
C GLY A 76 3.47 -8.51 -4.47
N ILE A 77 3.14 -8.18 -3.21
CA ILE A 77 3.81 -7.11 -2.45
C ILE A 77 5.29 -7.43 -2.22
N LEU A 78 5.63 -8.68 -1.93
CA LEU A 78 7.03 -9.08 -1.77
C LEU A 78 7.81 -8.91 -3.08
N LEU A 79 7.23 -9.31 -4.21
CA LEU A 79 7.85 -9.15 -5.53
C LEU A 79 8.06 -7.68 -5.87
N THR A 80 7.05 -6.82 -5.66
CA THR A 80 7.18 -5.38 -5.92
C THR A 80 8.15 -4.72 -4.96
N MET A 81 8.19 -5.13 -3.69
CA MET A 81 9.17 -4.62 -2.73
C MET A 81 10.60 -4.99 -3.15
N VAL A 82 10.84 -6.25 -3.54
CA VAL A 82 12.15 -6.68 -4.04
C VAL A 82 12.53 -5.93 -5.31
N GLY A 83 11.61 -5.81 -6.27
CA GLY A 83 11.84 -5.08 -7.52
C GLY A 83 12.18 -3.61 -7.27
N SER A 84 11.44 -2.94 -6.38
CA SER A 84 11.68 -1.54 -6.00
C SER A 84 13.02 -1.35 -5.29
N MET A 85 13.40 -2.25 -4.37
CA MET A 85 14.70 -2.17 -3.69
C MET A 85 15.87 -2.45 -4.62
N TYR A 86 15.78 -3.51 -5.43
CA TYR A 86 16.82 -3.84 -6.41
C TYR A 86 17.08 -2.69 -7.39
N SER A 87 16.01 -2.16 -7.98
CA SER A 87 16.11 -1.03 -8.89
C SER A 87 16.52 0.27 -8.19
N GLY A 88 16.02 0.53 -6.98
CA GLY A 88 16.37 1.71 -6.18
C GLY A 88 17.85 1.74 -5.82
N VAL A 89 18.46 0.59 -5.53
CA VAL A 89 19.90 0.47 -5.29
C VAL A 89 20.72 0.86 -6.53
N ILE A 90 20.26 0.48 -7.72
CA ILE A 90 20.93 0.81 -9.00
C ILE A 90 20.75 2.29 -9.37
N LEU A 91 19.62 2.88 -9.00
CA LEU A 91 19.29 4.27 -9.30
C LEU A 91 19.83 5.27 -8.28
N SER A 92 20.14 4.83 -7.06
CA SER A 92 20.57 5.68 -5.95
C SER A 92 21.85 6.46 -6.30
N GLU A 93 21.80 7.77 -6.08
CA GLU A 93 22.94 8.67 -6.27
C GLU A 93 23.44 9.26 -4.95
N HIS A 94 22.62 9.24 -3.90
CA HIS A 94 22.91 9.91 -2.63
C HIS A 94 23.15 8.90 -1.50
N ALA A 95 22.16 8.07 -1.19
CA ALA A 95 22.18 7.14 -0.06
C ALA A 95 23.20 6.01 -0.24
N LEU A 96 23.37 5.54 -1.49
CA LEU A 96 24.29 4.46 -1.85
C LEU A 96 25.37 4.92 -2.85
N SER A 97 25.76 6.19 -2.75
CA SER A 97 26.78 6.83 -3.59
C SER A 97 28.14 6.11 -3.60
N PHE A 98 28.39 5.24 -2.61
CA PHE A 98 29.60 4.42 -2.50
C PHE A 98 29.62 3.20 -3.44
N LEU A 99 28.50 2.84 -4.10
CA LEU A 99 28.45 1.72 -5.05
C LEU A 99 28.71 2.21 -6.49
N PRO A 100 29.78 1.78 -7.17
CA PRO A 100 30.13 2.25 -8.51
C PRO A 100 29.29 1.56 -9.61
N ILE A 101 27.97 1.78 -9.63
CA ILE A 101 27.07 1.17 -10.61
C ILE A 101 26.93 2.09 -11.84
N LYS A 102 27.51 1.70 -12.97
CA LYS A 102 27.55 2.52 -14.20
C LYS A 102 26.58 2.08 -15.30
N GLY A 103 25.88 0.95 -15.15
CA GLY A 103 25.05 0.34 -16.20
C GLY A 103 23.65 -0.04 -15.73
N GLY A 104 22.73 -0.27 -16.67
CA GLY A 104 21.39 -0.79 -16.39
C GLY A 104 20.37 0.20 -15.84
N ARG A 105 20.70 1.50 -15.78
CA ARG A 105 19.83 2.55 -15.21
C ARG A 105 18.46 2.67 -15.89
N ALA A 106 18.40 2.54 -17.22
CA ALA A 106 17.14 2.59 -17.96
C ALA A 106 16.20 1.43 -17.55
N PHE A 107 16.71 0.20 -17.56
CA PHE A 107 15.96 -0.98 -17.11
C PHE A 107 15.58 -0.88 -15.62
N ALA A 108 16.51 -0.42 -14.77
CA ALA A 108 16.21 -0.20 -13.36
C ALA A 108 15.07 0.80 -13.17
N ARG A 109 15.01 1.89 -13.95
CA ARG A 109 13.90 2.86 -13.90
C ARG A 109 12.57 2.20 -14.22
N GLU A 110 12.49 1.40 -15.28
CA GLU A 110 11.26 0.70 -15.65
C GLU A 110 10.81 -0.28 -14.55
N VAL A 111 11.74 -1.09 -14.05
CA VAL A 111 11.48 -2.02 -12.93
C VAL A 111 11.03 -1.25 -11.69
N HIS A 112 11.66 -0.12 -11.37
CA HIS A 112 11.31 0.71 -10.22
C HIS A 112 9.90 1.27 -10.35
N MET A 113 9.54 1.80 -11.53
CA MET A 113 8.21 2.36 -11.76
C MET A 113 7.12 1.29 -11.66
N ILE A 114 7.24 0.16 -12.38
CA ILE A 114 6.25 -0.94 -12.25
C ILE A 114 6.11 -1.35 -10.80
N SER A 115 7.24 -1.57 -10.13
CA SER A 115 7.27 -2.03 -8.76
C SER A 115 6.64 -1.04 -7.80
N ALA A 116 6.90 0.26 -7.96
CA ALA A 116 6.34 1.31 -7.13
C ALA A 116 4.82 1.40 -7.28
N TYR A 117 4.31 1.48 -8.52
CA TYR A 117 2.87 1.64 -8.77
C TYR A 117 2.06 0.38 -8.44
N TRP A 118 2.55 -0.81 -8.82
CA TRP A 118 1.91 -2.05 -8.36
C TRP A 118 2.04 -2.23 -6.86
N GLY A 119 3.19 -1.90 -6.27
CA GLY A 119 3.39 -1.92 -4.82
C GLY A 119 2.38 -1.06 -4.09
N PHE A 120 2.13 0.17 -4.58
CA PHE A 120 1.13 1.09 -4.03
C PHE A 120 -0.28 0.51 -4.07
N VAL A 121 -0.72 -0.01 -5.22
CA VAL A 121 -2.06 -0.61 -5.37
C VAL A 121 -2.21 -1.87 -4.51
N LEU A 122 -1.23 -2.77 -4.55
CA LEU A 122 -1.27 -4.03 -3.79
C LEU A 122 -1.24 -3.77 -2.28
N MET A 123 -0.47 -2.79 -1.81
CA MET A 123 -0.45 -2.41 -0.39
C MET A 123 -1.80 -1.80 0.04
N SER A 124 -2.41 -0.97 -0.82
CA SER A 124 -3.75 -0.43 -0.59
C SER A 124 -4.80 -1.53 -0.47
N LEU A 125 -4.74 -2.53 -1.37
CA LEU A 125 -5.59 -3.72 -1.28
C LEU A 125 -5.31 -4.51 0.01
N HIS A 126 -4.04 -4.69 0.39
CA HIS A 126 -3.67 -5.37 1.63
C HIS A 126 -4.24 -4.68 2.86
N LEU A 127 -4.16 -3.35 2.94
CA LEU A 127 -4.77 -2.56 4.01
C LEU A 127 -6.29 -2.78 4.10
N GLY A 128 -6.97 -2.88 2.95
CA GLY A 128 -8.39 -3.21 2.86
C GLY A 128 -8.79 -4.58 3.44
N LEU A 129 -7.90 -5.59 3.38
CA LEU A 129 -8.13 -6.89 4.03
C LEU A 129 -8.32 -6.74 5.55
N HIS A 130 -7.57 -5.80 6.13
CA HIS A 130 -7.50 -5.54 7.56
C HIS A 130 -8.50 -4.47 8.03
N TRP A 131 -9.26 -3.85 7.12
CA TRP A 131 -10.20 -2.77 7.42
C TRP A 131 -11.21 -3.12 8.53
N SER A 132 -11.75 -4.35 8.52
CA SER A 132 -12.68 -4.82 9.57
C SER A 132 -12.05 -4.84 10.97
N MET A 133 -10.76 -5.18 11.06
CA MET A 133 -10.00 -5.15 12.31
C MET A 133 -9.74 -3.71 12.76
N MET A 134 -9.33 -2.83 11.84
CA MET A 134 -9.09 -1.42 12.11
C MET A 134 -10.34 -0.72 12.66
N MET A 135 -11.50 -0.95 12.02
CA MET A 135 -12.79 -0.44 12.49
C MET A 135 -13.15 -0.99 13.88
N GLY A 136 -12.85 -2.26 14.15
CA GLY A 136 -13.05 -2.87 15.47
C GLY A 136 -12.17 -2.22 16.55
N MET A 137 -10.95 -1.81 16.21
CA MET A 137 -10.06 -1.07 17.11
C MET A 137 -10.51 0.37 17.31
N ALA A 138 -10.90 1.07 16.24
CA ALA A 138 -11.38 2.45 16.30
C ALA A 138 -12.64 2.57 17.20
N LYS A 139 -13.57 1.62 17.11
CA LYS A 139 -14.75 1.56 17.98
C LYS A 139 -14.44 1.44 19.47
N ARG A 140 -13.25 0.93 19.84
CA ARG A 140 -12.83 0.86 21.25
C ARG A 140 -12.26 2.18 21.77
N LEU A 141 -11.85 3.07 20.86
CA LEU A 141 -11.24 4.36 21.17
C LEU A 141 -12.25 5.52 21.06
N VAL A 142 -13.25 5.38 20.21
CA VAL A 142 -14.28 6.40 19.95
C VAL A 142 -15.63 5.93 20.48
N LYS A 143 -16.40 6.82 21.10
CA LYS A 143 -17.78 6.53 21.53
C LYS A 143 -18.63 6.05 20.33
N GLU A 144 -19.56 5.13 20.59
CA GLU A 144 -20.51 4.64 19.59
C GLU A 144 -21.18 5.80 18.84
N LEU A 145 -20.94 5.91 17.52
CA LEU A 145 -21.60 6.92 16.72
C LEU A 145 -23.09 6.55 16.50
N PRO A 146 -23.99 7.54 16.49
CA PRO A 146 -25.39 7.33 16.11
C PRO A 146 -25.50 6.85 14.66
N THR A 147 -26.64 6.24 14.32
CA THR A 147 -26.90 5.66 12.99
C THR A 147 -26.70 6.66 11.85
N ALA A 148 -27.08 7.93 12.07
CA ALA A 148 -26.84 9.03 11.14
C ALA A 148 -25.34 9.26 10.89
N GLY A 149 -24.52 9.30 11.94
CA GLY A 149 -23.06 9.44 11.83
C GLY A 149 -22.40 8.26 11.10
N LYS A 150 -22.88 7.04 11.32
CA LYS A 150 -22.43 5.84 10.59
C LYS A 150 -22.77 5.91 9.09
N ARG A 151 -23.95 6.45 8.74
CA ARG A 151 -24.35 6.67 7.33
C ARG A 151 -23.53 7.77 6.68
N LEU A 152 -23.30 8.88 7.40
CA LEU A 152 -22.46 9.97 6.92
C LEU A 152 -21.04 9.49 6.61
N LEU A 153 -20.40 8.76 7.53
CA LEU A 153 -19.05 8.22 7.31
C LEU A 153 -18.97 7.29 6.09
N ARG A 154 -20.00 6.48 5.85
CA ARG A 154 -20.09 5.63 4.65
C ARG A 154 -20.28 6.47 3.39
N GLY A 155 -21.09 7.51 3.45
CA GLY A 155 -21.26 8.48 2.36
C GLY A 155 -19.94 9.17 2.01
N SER A 156 -19.22 9.68 3.01
CA SER A 156 -17.90 10.27 2.84
C SER A 156 -16.89 9.29 2.24
N ALA A 157 -16.85 8.04 2.74
CA ALA A 157 -15.98 7.01 2.17
C ALA A 157 -16.33 6.70 0.70
N ALA A 158 -17.62 6.68 0.34
CA ALA A 158 -18.05 6.48 -1.04
C ALA A 158 -17.68 7.67 -1.94
N LEU A 159 -17.81 8.91 -1.45
CA LEU A 159 -17.36 10.11 -2.15
C LEU A 159 -15.85 10.11 -2.38
N ILE A 160 -15.06 9.79 -1.34
CA ILE A 160 -13.60 9.68 -1.44
C ILE A 160 -13.21 8.58 -2.43
N ALA A 161 -13.87 7.43 -2.39
CA ALA A 161 -13.62 6.35 -3.36
C ALA A 161 -13.98 6.79 -4.79
N GLY A 162 -15.09 7.49 -4.98
CA GLY A 162 -15.49 8.06 -6.28
C GLY A 162 -14.46 9.07 -6.81
N TYR A 163 -14.00 9.98 -5.94
CA TYR A 163 -12.91 10.89 -6.27
C TYR A 163 -11.60 10.13 -6.57
N GLY A 164 -11.32 9.05 -5.84
CA GLY A 164 -10.17 8.18 -6.11
C GLY A 164 -10.19 7.57 -7.51
N ILE A 165 -11.36 7.32 -8.11
CA ILE A 165 -11.46 6.87 -9.50
C ILE A 165 -11.02 7.99 -10.45
N TYR A 166 -11.50 9.20 -10.21
CA TYR A 166 -11.10 10.38 -10.99
C TYR A 166 -9.59 10.61 -10.88
N ALA A 167 -9.04 10.64 -9.66
CA ALA A 167 -7.61 10.81 -9.42
C ALA A 167 -6.76 9.70 -10.04
N PHE A 168 -7.23 8.44 -10.02
CA PHE A 168 -6.54 7.31 -10.65
C PHE A 168 -6.39 7.48 -12.17
N ILE A 169 -7.42 8.01 -12.82
CA ILE A 169 -7.41 8.29 -14.27
C ILE A 169 -6.57 9.53 -14.56
N GLN A 170 -6.79 10.62 -13.83
CA GLN A 170 -6.12 11.90 -14.03
C GLN A 170 -4.60 11.79 -13.83
N ARG A 171 -4.16 10.97 -12.87
CA ARG A 171 -2.73 10.72 -12.61
C ARG A 171 -2.18 9.55 -13.40
N GLU A 172 -2.96 8.98 -14.31
CA GLU A 172 -2.57 7.90 -15.21
C GLU A 172 -1.91 6.70 -14.50
N ILE A 173 -2.30 6.42 -13.24
CA ILE A 173 -1.68 5.38 -12.41
C ILE A 173 -1.71 4.03 -13.12
N GLY A 174 -2.83 3.72 -13.79
CA GLY A 174 -2.98 2.51 -14.59
C GLY A 174 -2.00 2.42 -15.77
N GLN A 175 -1.61 3.55 -16.37
CA GLN A 175 -0.65 3.57 -17.47
C GLN A 175 0.77 3.26 -16.97
N TYR A 176 1.18 3.81 -15.81
CA TYR A 176 2.46 3.48 -15.20
C TYR A 176 2.55 2.03 -14.72
N MET A 177 1.45 1.47 -14.20
CA MET A 177 1.36 0.04 -13.86
C MET A 177 1.61 -0.88 -15.08
N LEU A 178 1.28 -0.40 -16.27
CA LEU A 178 1.41 -1.15 -17.53
C LEU A 178 2.65 -0.72 -18.35
N LEU A 179 3.54 0.12 -17.80
CA LEU A 179 4.67 0.73 -18.52
C LEU A 179 4.30 1.44 -19.83
N ARG A 180 3.05 1.91 -19.99
CA ARG A 180 2.70 2.68 -21.19
C ARG A 180 3.38 4.06 -21.20
N ASN A 181 3.63 4.59 -20.00
CA ASN A 181 4.41 5.80 -19.80
C ASN A 181 5.77 5.45 -19.20
N HIS A 182 6.84 5.72 -19.95
CA HIS A 182 8.23 5.52 -19.50
C HIS A 182 8.79 6.73 -18.74
N PHE A 183 8.07 7.86 -18.77
CA PHE A 183 8.40 9.10 -18.05
C PHE A 183 7.13 9.60 -17.38
N ALA A 184 7.26 9.94 -16.10
CA ALA A 184 6.18 10.60 -15.39
C ALA A 184 6.34 12.11 -15.60
N PHE A 185 5.32 12.73 -16.19
CA PHE A 185 5.29 14.19 -16.35
C PHE A 185 4.54 14.76 -15.15
N PHE A 186 5.25 15.51 -14.31
CA PHE A 186 4.66 16.22 -13.19
C PHE A 186 4.58 17.72 -13.50
N ASP A 187 3.53 18.35 -12.96
CA ASP A 187 3.46 19.79 -12.86
C ASP A 187 4.23 20.23 -11.61
N PHE A 188 5.40 20.84 -11.82
CA PHE A 188 6.29 21.28 -10.73
C PHE A 188 5.70 22.42 -9.90
N GLU A 189 4.60 23.05 -10.35
CA GLU A 189 3.88 24.07 -9.60
C GLU A 189 2.77 23.48 -8.70
N GLU A 190 2.49 22.17 -8.80
CA GLU A 190 1.45 21.53 -7.99
C GLU A 190 1.86 21.48 -6.50
N PRO A 191 1.02 22.01 -5.59
CA PRO A 191 1.27 21.87 -4.16
C PRO A 191 1.23 20.41 -3.70
N LEU A 192 2.25 20.00 -2.92
CA LEU A 192 2.39 18.65 -2.37
C LEU A 192 1.11 18.09 -1.70
N ILE A 193 0.31 18.97 -1.10
CA ILE A 193 -0.93 18.59 -0.40
C ILE A 193 -1.97 18.02 -1.38
N PHE A 194 -2.13 18.62 -2.57
CA PHE A 194 -3.08 18.12 -3.57
C PHE A 194 -2.63 16.80 -4.17
N PHE A 195 -1.32 16.69 -4.43
CA PHE A 195 -0.72 15.43 -4.85
C PHE A 195 -0.97 14.31 -3.85
N LEU A 196 -0.69 14.55 -2.57
CA LEU A 196 -0.93 13.58 -1.51
C LEU A 196 -2.41 13.25 -1.34
N ALA A 197 -3.30 14.24 -1.45
CA ALA A 197 -4.75 14.05 -1.35
C ALA A 197 -5.27 13.08 -2.41
N ASP A 198 -4.78 13.19 -3.64
CA ASP A 198 -5.15 12.30 -4.73
C ASP A 198 -4.67 10.87 -4.50
N TYR A 199 -3.39 10.69 -4.11
CA TYR A 199 -2.89 9.37 -3.78
C TYR A 199 -3.59 8.77 -2.55
N MET A 200 -3.94 9.58 -1.55
CA MET A 200 -4.77 9.13 -0.43
C MET A 200 -6.15 8.68 -0.88
N ALA A 201 -6.78 9.38 -1.83
CA ALA A 201 -8.08 9.00 -2.37
C ALA A 201 -8.02 7.71 -3.19
N VAL A 202 -6.97 7.54 -4.02
CA VAL A 202 -6.73 6.30 -4.77
C VAL A 202 -6.47 5.13 -3.82
N MET A 203 -5.66 5.34 -2.78
CA MET A 203 -5.44 4.33 -1.74
C MET A 203 -6.76 3.95 -1.06
N ALA A 204 -7.59 4.94 -0.68
CA ALA A 204 -8.89 4.69 -0.08
C ALA A 204 -9.84 3.91 -1.01
N LEU A 205 -9.84 4.20 -2.32
CA LEU A 205 -10.57 3.43 -3.32
C LEU A 205 -10.18 1.94 -3.29
N PHE A 206 -8.89 1.62 -3.39
CA PHE A 206 -8.43 0.22 -3.39
C PHE A 206 -8.64 -0.46 -2.03
N VAL A 207 -8.51 0.27 -0.92
CA VAL A 207 -8.90 -0.20 0.43
C VAL A 207 -10.38 -0.61 0.45
N CYS A 208 -11.28 0.23 -0.09
CA CYS A 208 -12.70 -0.09 -0.19
C CYS A 208 -12.94 -1.32 -1.06
N VAL A 209 -12.35 -1.39 -2.25
CA VAL A 209 -12.46 -2.55 -3.17
C VAL A 209 -12.09 -3.84 -2.45
N SER A 210 -10.90 -3.88 -1.82
CA SER A 210 -10.44 -5.06 -1.10
C SER A 210 -11.30 -5.41 0.12
N HIS A 211 -11.79 -4.40 0.85
CA HIS A 211 -12.68 -4.61 1.98
C HIS A 211 -13.97 -5.34 1.57
N TYR A 212 -14.66 -4.83 0.55
CA TYR A 212 -15.91 -5.42 0.07
C TYR A 212 -15.69 -6.77 -0.59
N PHE A 213 -14.62 -6.92 -1.39
CA PHE A 213 -14.24 -8.20 -1.98
C PHE A 213 -13.98 -9.28 -0.92
N SER A 214 -13.18 -8.94 0.10
CA SER A 214 -12.88 -9.82 1.23
C SER A 214 -14.12 -10.23 2.02
N LYS A 215 -15.06 -9.30 2.20
CA LYS A 215 -16.33 -9.57 2.88
C LYS A 215 -17.18 -10.56 2.07
N GLY A 216 -17.29 -10.37 0.76
CA GLY A 216 -17.99 -11.30 -0.13
C GLY A 216 -17.38 -12.71 -0.11
N LEU A 217 -16.05 -12.79 -0.12
CA LEU A 217 -15.34 -14.07 -0.09
C LEU A 217 -15.57 -14.84 1.22
N ARG A 218 -15.56 -14.14 2.35
CA ARG A 218 -15.89 -14.73 3.67
C ARG A 218 -17.35 -15.18 3.73
N TYR A 219 -18.27 -14.41 3.14
CA TYR A 219 -19.69 -14.76 3.07
C TYR A 219 -19.91 -16.07 2.29
N ILE A 220 -19.28 -16.23 1.13
CA ILE A 220 -19.35 -17.47 0.32
C ILE A 220 -18.81 -18.68 1.10
N ILE A 221 -17.73 -18.51 1.86
CA ILE A 221 -17.17 -19.58 2.68
C ILE A 221 -18.11 -19.97 3.81
N GLN A 222 -18.80 -19.00 4.43
CA GLN A 222 -19.75 -19.26 5.51
C GLN A 222 -20.98 -20.01 5.00
N THR A 223 -21.56 -19.59 3.87
CA THR A 223 -22.75 -20.23 3.29
C THR A 223 -22.48 -21.66 2.80
N ARG A 224 -21.26 -21.96 2.34
CA ARG A 224 -20.83 -23.31 1.97
C ARG A 224 -20.56 -24.25 3.16
N LYS A 225 -20.41 -23.72 4.38
CA LYS A 225 -20.23 -24.54 5.60
C LYS A 225 -21.55 -24.86 6.31
N THR A 226 -22.60 -24.09 6.03
CA THR A 226 -23.94 -24.23 6.62
C THR A 226 -24.88 -25.07 5.76
N LYS A 227 -24.47 -25.41 4.53
CA LYS A 227 -25.10 -26.42 3.67
C LYS A 227 -24.31 -27.71 3.79
#